data_AF-A0A7X5CV17-F1
#
_entry.id   AF-A0A7X5CV17-F1
#
_cell.length_a   1.000
_cell.length_b   1.000
_cell.length_c   1.000
_cell.angle_alpha   90.00
_cell.angle_beta   90.00
_cell.angle_gamma   90.00
#
_symmetry.space_group_name_H-M   'P 1'
#
loop_
_entity.id
_entity.type
_entity.pdbx_description
1 polymer ?
#
loop_
_entity_poly.entity_id
_entity_poly.type
_entity_poly.pdbx_seq_one_letter_code
_entity_poly.pdbx_strand_id
1 'polypeptide(L)' 'MEKLVYDCKDIQQLLGISKSSVYTYLTQVYKIQEPFRVLKIGKLYRVPKESFDNWISKKCDS' A
#
# COMPACT_ATOMS: atom_id res chain seq x y z
N MET A 1 2.46 -11.09 17.07
CA MET A 1 3.48 -10.64 16.10
C MET A 1 2.88 -9.51 15.28
N GLU A 2 3.50 -8.34 15.29
CA GLU A 2 3.08 -7.24 14.41
C GLU A 2 3.46 -7.53 12.96
N LYS A 3 2.52 -7.28 12.03
CA LYS A 3 2.81 -7.30 10.60
C LYS A 3 3.68 -6.08 10.25
N LEU A 4 4.89 -6.31 9.74
CA LEU A 4 5.80 -5.27 9.26
C LEU A 4 5.44 -4.75 7.85
N VAL A 5 4.66 -5.54 7.10
CA VAL A 5 4.23 -5.23 5.74
C VAL A 5 2.75 -5.54 5.56
N TYR A 6 2.08 -4.71 4.79
CA TYR A 6 0.74 -4.95 4.27
C TYR A 6 0.81 -5.71 2.95
N ASP A 7 -0.13 -6.63 2.77
CA ASP A 7 -0.40 -7.27 1.48
C ASP A 7 -1.55 -6.56 0.74
N CYS A 8 -1.81 -6.95 -0.52
CA CYS A 8 -2.86 -6.30 -1.33
C CYS A 8 -4.23 -6.32 -0.64
N LYS A 9 -4.57 -7.37 0.12
CA LYS A 9 -5.86 -7.49 0.80
C LYS A 9 -5.94 -6.52 1.98
N ASP A 10 -4.85 -6.37 2.73
CA ASP A 10 -4.76 -5.38 3.81
C ASP A 10 -4.99 -3.96 3.24
N ILE A 11 -4.28 -3.60 2.16
CA ILE A 11 -4.44 -2.29 1.49
C ILE A 11 -5.87 -2.11 0.94
N GLN A 12 -6.48 -3.17 0.42
CA GLN A 12 -7.86 -3.16 -0.05
C GLN A 12 -8.84 -2.81 1.07
N GLN A 13 -8.66 -3.43 2.25
CA GLN A 13 -9.51 -3.17 3.42
C GLN A 13 -9.26 -1.78 4.01
N LEU A 14 -7.99 -1.35 4.09
CA LEU A 14 -7.60 -0.04 4.63
C LEU A 14 -8.09 1.13 3.76
N LEU A 15 -8.06 0.98 2.43
CA LEU A 15 -8.52 2.02 1.50
C LEU A 15 -10.00 1.90 1.11
N GLY A 16 -10.65 0.78 1.43
CA GLY A 16 -12.06 0.54 1.08
C GLY A 16 -12.34 0.44 -0.42
N ILE A 17 -11.34 0.13 -1.25
CA ILE A 17 -11.49 0.07 -2.72
C ILE A 17 -11.65 -1.36 -3.24
N SER A 18 -12.07 -1.50 -4.49
CA SER A 18 -12.22 -2.82 -5.12
C SER A 18 -10.86 -3.52 -5.32
N LYS A 19 -10.89 -4.85 -5.41
CA LYS A 19 -9.68 -5.67 -5.63
C LYS A 19 -8.94 -5.27 -6.91
N SER A 20 -9.66 -5.06 -8.01
CA SER A 20 -9.09 -4.62 -9.30
C SER A 20 -8.46 -3.23 -9.19
N SER A 21 -9.12 -2.29 -8.50
CA SER A 21 -8.57 -0.95 -8.24
C SER A 21 -7.27 -1.01 -7.44
N VAL A 22 -7.18 -1.88 -6.42
CA VAL A 22 -5.95 -2.07 -5.62
C VAL A 22 -4.77 -2.49 -6.48
N TYR A 23 -4.94 -3.45 -7.38
CA TYR A 23 -3.82 -3.96 -8.18
C TYR A 23 -3.31 -2.90 -9.17
N THR A 24 -4.21 -2.15 -9.80
CA THR A 24 -3.85 -1.03 -10.67
C THR A 24 -3.11 0.05 -9.89
N TYR A 25 -3.65 0.43 -8.73
CA TYR A 25 -3.06 1.44 -7.86
C TYR A 25 -1.66 1.04 -7.37
N LEU A 26 -1.51 -0.14 -6.77
CA LEU A 26 -0.21 -0.63 -6.30
C LEU A 26 0.81 -0.79 -7.43
N THR A 27 0.37 -1.12 -8.64
CA THR A 27 1.26 -1.18 -9.82
C THR A 27 1.76 0.21 -10.22
N GLN A 28 0.90 1.23 -10.17
CA GLN A 28 1.29 2.62 -10.45
C GLN A 28 2.24 3.15 -9.36
N VAL A 29 1.86 2.98 -8.09
CA VAL A 29 2.69 3.36 -6.94
C VAL A 29 4.03 2.62 -6.99
N TYR A 30 4.08 1.34 -7.38
CA TYR A 30 5.34 0.62 -7.54
C TYR A 30 6.26 1.22 -8.63
N LYS A 31 5.68 1.73 -9.73
CA LYS A 31 6.46 2.34 -10.82
C LYS A 31 7.01 3.71 -10.44
N ILE A 32 6.21 4.50 -9.74
CA ILE A 32 6.55 5.89 -9.38
C ILE A 32 7.28 5.94 -8.02
N GLN A 33 7.07 4.93 -7.18
CA GLN A 33 7.48 4.85 -5.76
C GLN A 33 6.93 5.98 -4.89
N GLU A 34 5.78 6.54 -5.30
CA GLU A 34 5.03 7.58 -4.59
C GLU A 34 3.53 7.25 -4.60
N PRO A 35 2.78 7.60 -3.55
CA PRO A 35 3.17 8.43 -2.40
C PRO A 35 3.84 7.66 -1.24
N PHE A 36 4.00 6.35 -1.37
CA PHE A 36 4.68 5.48 -0.41
C PHE A 36 5.42 4.36 -1.15
N ARG A 37 6.32 3.66 -0.46
CA ARG A 37 7.12 2.58 -1.08
C ARG A 37 6.32 1.31 -1.26
N VAL A 38 6.52 0.66 -2.40
CA VAL A 38 5.96 -0.67 -2.68
C VAL A 38 7.10 -1.59 -3.10
N LEU A 39 7.16 -2.75 -2.47
CA LEU A 39 8.10 -3.83 -2.80
C LEU A 39 7.38 -4.88 -3.62
N LYS A 40 8.00 -5.31 -4.72
CA LYS A 40 7.50 -6.44 -5.52
C LYS A 40 8.39 -7.64 -5.29
N ILE A 41 7.84 -8.67 -4.67
CA ILE A 41 8.53 -9.94 -4.39
C ILE A 41 7.87 -11.01 -5.25
N GLY A 42 8.50 -11.36 -6.37
CA GLY A 42 7.92 -12.24 -7.38
C GLY A 42 6.64 -11.64 -7.98
N LYS A 43 5.50 -12.31 -7.76
CA LYS A 43 4.17 -11.88 -8.20
C LYS A 43 3.39 -11.10 -7.13
N LEU A 44 3.96 -10.95 -5.94
CA LEU A 44 3.28 -10.37 -4.78
C LEU A 44 3.77 -8.95 -4.53
N TYR A 45 2.84 -8.05 -4.21
CA TYR A 45 3.16 -6.71 -3.70
C TYR A 45 3.17 -6.73 -2.17
N ARG A 46 4.12 -5.99 -1.60
CA ARG A 46 4.30 -5.78 -0.17
C ARG A 46 4.52 -4.31 0.08
N VAL A 47 3.76 -3.75 1.00
CA VAL A 47 3.84 -2.33 1.36
C VAL A 47 4.38 -2.25 2.78
N PRO A 48 5.53 -1.59 3.05
CA PRO A 48 6.00 -1.37 4.41
C PRO A 48 4.95 -0.61 5.22
N LYS A 49 4.55 -1.16 6.37
CA LYS A 49 3.51 -0.59 7.22
C LYS A 49 3.80 0.85 7.58
N GLU A 50 5.01 1.12 8.06
CA GLU A 50 5.46 2.47 8.43
C GLU A 50 5.35 3.48 7.28
N SER A 51 5.72 3.08 6.06
CA SER A 51 5.65 3.97 4.90
C SER A 51 4.20 4.31 4.51
N PHE A 52 3.28 3.36 4.67
CA PHE A 52 1.86 3.57 4.36
C PHE A 52 1.16 4.36 5.46
N ASP A 53 1.39 3.99 6.73
CA ASP A 53 0.79 4.66 7.89
C ASP A 53 1.21 6.14 7.95
N ASN A 54 2.50 6.43 7.70
CA ASN A 54 2.98 7.82 7.60
C ASN A 54 2.29 8.61 6.48
N TRP A 55 1.95 7.97 5.36
CA TRP A 55 1.22 8.60 4.27
C TRP A 55 -0.24 8.87 4.63
N ILE A 56 -0.92 7.91 5.26
CA ILE A 56 -2.31 8.08 5.72
C ILE A 56 -2.39 9.15 6.82
N SER A 57 -1.47 9.15 7.78
CA SER A 57 -1.42 10.16 8.84
C SER A 57 -1.34 11.57 8.25
N LYS A 58 -0.41 11.80 7.30
CA LYS A 58 -0.29 13.09 6.60
C LYS A 58 -1.56 13.54 5.87
N LYS A 59 -2.48 12.63 5.56
CA LYS A 59 -3.76 12.95 4.91
C LYS A 59 -4.90 13.23 5.90
N CYS A 60 -4.80 12.79 7.15
CA CYS A 60 -5.83 13.02 8.17
C CYS A 60 -5.62 14.32 8.97
N ASP A 61 -4.41 14.90 8.94
CA ASP A 61 -4.10 16.18 9.60
C ASP A 61 -4.49 17.42 8.76
N SER A 62 -5.49 17.33 7.86
CA SER A 62 -5.92 18.41 6.96
C SER A 62 -7.43 18.61 6.95
#